data_AF-A0A522IM22-F1
#
_entry.id   AF-A0A522IM22-F1
#
_cell.length_a   1.000
_cell.length_b   1.000
_cell.length_c   1.000
_cell.angle_alpha   90.00
_cell.angle_beta   90.00
_cell.angle_gamma   90.00
#
_symmetry.space_group_name_H-M   'P 1'
#
loop_
_entity.id
_entity.type
_entity.pdbx_description
1 polymer ?
#
loop_
_entity_poly.entity_id
_entity_poly.type
_entity_poly.pdbx_seq_one_letter_code
_entity_poly.pdbx_strand_id
1 'polypeptide(L)'
;MNWLEEYFSHRTPVLNVSIWAYPPLLIGPDGPVAQKPYCLPYPGAELVFRPGEDARHGMRSYEVPARYDMRDANPFRNLETAQDFDNQEFFRSIEIFAPSLYNCDFLIRVNGTFAFVPIFSADGDPGFFGSCIEQPVEPSSSHSRRLPWCFRGYVSI
;
A
#
# COMPACT_ATOMS: atom_id res chain seq x y z
N MET A 1 12.32 2.55 15.76
CA MET A 1 12.57 1.15 15.34
C MET A 1 11.69 0.90 14.13
N ASN A 2 12.24 0.37 13.02
CA ASN A 2 11.47 0.15 11.80
C ASN A 2 11.15 -1.35 11.67
N TRP A 3 9.91 -1.74 12.02
CA TRP A 3 9.48 -3.14 11.99
C TRP A 3 9.66 -3.81 10.63
N LEU A 4 9.49 -3.08 9.53
CA LEU A 4 9.71 -3.64 8.20
C LEU A 4 11.16 -4.07 8.02
N GLU A 5 12.13 -3.32 8.55
CA GLU A 5 13.55 -3.69 8.49
C GLU A 5 13.79 -5.05 9.16
N GLU A 6 13.18 -5.27 10.33
CA GLU A 6 13.26 -6.56 11.02
C GLU A 6 12.56 -7.68 10.23
N TYR A 7 11.37 -7.43 9.71
CA TYR A 7 10.61 -8.44 8.97
C TYR A 7 11.32 -8.86 7.67
N PHE A 8 11.87 -7.89 6.93
CA PHE A 8 12.65 -8.16 5.73
C PHE A 8 13.98 -8.87 6.05
N SER A 9 14.69 -8.45 7.09
CA SER A 9 15.96 -9.10 7.49
C SER A 9 15.76 -10.55 7.96
N HIS A 10 14.67 -10.83 8.66
CA HIS A 10 14.29 -12.19 9.08
C HIS A 10 13.59 -13.00 7.99
N ARG A 11 13.25 -12.39 6.84
CA ARG A 11 12.47 -13.03 5.77
C ARG A 11 11.17 -13.63 6.32
N THR A 12 10.49 -12.88 7.20
CA THR A 12 9.22 -13.32 7.80
C THR A 12 8.27 -13.74 6.68
N PRO A 13 7.75 -14.98 6.66
CA PRO A 13 7.12 -15.53 5.46
C PRO A 13 5.78 -14.87 5.12
N VAL A 14 5.04 -14.45 6.13
CA VAL A 14 3.72 -13.82 6.00
C VAL A 14 3.64 -12.63 6.96
N LEU A 15 3.08 -11.53 6.47
CA LEU A 15 2.66 -10.38 7.26
C LEU A 15 1.17 -10.13 7.02
N ASN A 16 0.53 -9.44 7.95
CA ASN A 16 -0.83 -8.96 7.83
C ASN A 16 -0.81 -7.43 7.76
N VAL A 17 -1.60 -6.84 6.85
CA VAL A 17 -1.74 -5.39 6.73
C VAL A 17 -3.19 -4.96 6.84
N SER A 18 -3.47 -4.13 7.85
CA SER A 18 -4.74 -3.39 7.98
C SER A 18 -4.53 -1.96 7.48
N ILE A 19 -5.41 -1.45 6.62
CA ILE A 19 -5.20 -0.16 5.97
C ILE A 19 -6.50 0.58 5.69
N TRP A 20 -6.47 1.90 5.84
CA TRP A 20 -7.51 2.85 5.46
C TRP A 20 -6.95 3.78 4.40
N ALA A 21 -7.68 3.94 3.31
CA ALA A 21 -7.40 4.89 2.25
C ALA A 21 -8.43 6.02 2.29
N TYR A 22 -7.94 7.23 2.48
CA TYR A 22 -8.72 8.45 2.54
C TYR A 22 -8.58 9.17 1.19
N PRO A 23 -9.64 9.19 0.36
CA PRO A 23 -9.65 9.99 -0.85
C PRO A 23 -9.48 11.49 -0.53
N PRO A 24 -9.00 12.28 -1.49
CA PRO A 24 -8.88 13.72 -1.30
C PRO A 24 -10.23 14.38 -1.04
N LEU A 25 -10.22 15.56 -0.44
CA LEU A 25 -11.45 16.34 -0.24
C LEU A 25 -12.02 16.78 -1.59
N LEU A 26 -13.35 16.67 -1.76
CA LEU A 26 -14.04 17.29 -2.88
C LEU A 26 -14.22 18.78 -2.59
N ILE A 27 -13.99 19.63 -3.58
CA ILE A 27 -14.29 21.06 -3.45
C ILE A 27 -15.73 21.28 -3.91
N GLY A 28 -16.64 21.34 -2.94
CA GLY A 28 -18.04 21.70 -3.14
C GLY A 28 -18.28 23.20 -3.10
N PRO A 29 -19.50 23.67 -3.43
CA PRO A 29 -19.86 25.09 -3.38
C PRO A 29 -19.72 25.68 -1.97
N ASP A 30 -19.92 24.87 -0.93
CA ASP A 30 -19.87 25.27 0.49
C ASP A 30 -18.50 25.02 1.15
N GLY A 31 -17.51 24.57 0.38
CA GLY A 31 -16.16 24.26 0.88
C GLY A 31 -15.76 22.78 0.72
N PRO A 32 -14.66 22.37 1.35
CA PRO A 32 -14.13 21.02 1.21
C PRO A 32 -14.99 19.98 1.94
N VAL A 33 -15.37 18.91 1.23
CA VAL A 33 -16.20 17.82 1.75
C VAL A 33 -15.38 16.53 1.78
N ALA A 34 -15.37 15.86 2.94
CA ALA A 34 -14.75 14.55 3.08
C ALA A 34 -15.57 13.48 2.36
N GLN A 35 -14.89 12.59 1.64
CA GLN A 35 -15.53 11.44 1.02
C GLN A 35 -15.40 10.21 1.95
N LYS A 36 -16.20 9.17 1.70
CA LYS A 36 -16.13 7.90 2.45
C LYS A 36 -14.72 7.28 2.29
N PRO A 37 -14.03 6.92 3.38
CA PRO A 37 -12.76 6.20 3.28
C PRO A 37 -12.98 4.74 2.92
N TYR A 38 -12.02 4.15 2.22
CA TYR A 38 -11.94 2.71 2.01
C TYR A 38 -11.18 2.08 3.16
N CYS A 39 -11.63 0.94 3.65
CA CYS A 39 -10.98 0.25 4.76
C CYS A 39 -10.79 -1.24 4.50
N LEU A 40 -9.65 -1.71 4.98
CA LEU A 40 -9.31 -3.11 5.14
C LEU A 40 -8.99 -3.31 6.63
N PRO A 41 -10.01 -3.63 7.45
CA PRO A 41 -9.85 -3.72 8.89
C PRO A 41 -9.08 -4.96 9.31
N TYR A 42 -8.58 -4.96 10.55
CA TYR A 42 -7.89 -6.11 11.15
C TYR A 42 -8.73 -7.41 11.05
N PRO A 43 -8.14 -8.55 10.67
CA PRO A 43 -6.69 -8.81 10.50
C PRO A 43 -6.08 -8.27 9.20
N GLY A 44 -6.90 -7.83 8.25
CA GLY A 44 -6.44 -7.20 7.02
C GLY A 44 -6.09 -8.21 5.92
N ALA A 45 -5.15 -7.84 5.04
CA ALA A 45 -4.65 -8.71 3.97
C ALA A 45 -3.37 -9.42 4.40
N GLU A 46 -3.29 -10.72 4.11
CA GLU A 46 -2.04 -11.48 4.18
C GLU A 46 -1.13 -11.11 2.99
N LEU A 47 0.11 -10.74 3.31
CA LEU A 47 1.18 -10.47 2.37
C LEU A 47 2.27 -11.55 2.51
N VAL A 48 2.71 -12.11 1.39
CA VAL A 48 3.70 -13.19 1.33
C VAL A 48 5.06 -12.63 0.92
N PHE A 49 6.11 -13.01 1.64
CA PHE A 49 7.48 -12.60 1.31
C PHE A 49 7.95 -13.16 -0.04
N ARG A 50 8.55 -12.30 -0.84
CA ARG A 50 9.27 -12.61 -2.07
C ARG A 50 10.70 -12.08 -1.95
N PRO A 51 11.72 -12.93 -2.13
CA PRO A 51 13.10 -12.46 -2.14
C PRO A 51 13.36 -11.52 -3.33
N GLY A 52 14.39 -10.69 -3.21
CA GLY A 52 14.85 -9.86 -4.34
C GLY A 52 15.44 -10.73 -5.46
N GLU A 53 15.32 -10.24 -6.69
CA GLU A 53 15.69 -10.98 -7.89
C GLU A 53 16.43 -10.07 -8.89
N ASP A 54 17.39 -10.63 -9.62
CA ASP A 54 18.01 -9.95 -10.76
C ASP A 54 17.17 -10.19 -12.02
N ALA A 55 16.46 -9.16 -12.46
CA ALA A 55 15.73 -9.17 -13.72
C ALA A 55 16.66 -8.75 -14.87
N ARG A 56 16.79 -9.59 -15.90
CA ARG A 56 17.51 -9.25 -17.13
C ARG A 56 16.55 -8.85 -18.23
N HIS A 57 16.74 -7.67 -18.80
CA HIS A 57 16.04 -7.22 -20.00
C HIS A 57 17.04 -6.78 -21.06
N GLY A 58 17.22 -7.62 -22.10
CA GLY A 58 18.26 -7.45 -23.11
C GLY A 58 19.65 -7.53 -22.48
N MET A 59 20.45 -6.47 -22.65
CA MET A 59 21.80 -6.36 -22.05
C MET A 59 21.80 -5.73 -20.65
N ARG A 60 20.65 -5.32 -20.11
CA ARG A 60 20.57 -4.64 -18.81
C ARG A 60 20.11 -5.60 -17.72
N SER A 61 20.84 -5.59 -16.61
CA SER A 61 20.44 -6.25 -15.36
C SER A 61 19.83 -5.21 -14.44
N TYR A 62 18.67 -5.50 -13.89
CA TYR A 62 17.96 -4.67 -12.92
C TYR A 62 17.75 -5.50 -11.66
N GLU A 63 18.08 -4.92 -10.52
CA GLU A 63 17.74 -5.50 -9.24
C GLU A 63 16.27 -5.19 -8.92
N VAL A 64 15.47 -6.22 -8.71
CA VAL A 64 14.13 -6.12 -8.15
C VAL A 64 14.26 -6.35 -6.64
N PRO A 65 13.93 -5.36 -5.79
CA PRO A 65 14.08 -5.53 -4.35
C PRO A 65 13.13 -6.60 -3.82
N ALA A 66 13.49 -7.16 -2.66
CA ALA A 66 12.60 -8.04 -1.90
C ALA A 66 11.29 -7.30 -1.60
N ARG A 67 10.19 -8.05 -1.57
CA ARG A 67 8.87 -7.47 -1.35
C ARG A 67 7.92 -8.42 -0.64
N TYR A 68 6.87 -7.85 -0.07
CA TYR A 68 5.69 -8.57 0.39
C TYR A 68 4.56 -8.34 -0.59
N ASP A 69 4.01 -9.41 -1.16
CA ASP A 69 2.91 -9.34 -2.13
C ASP A 69 1.64 -9.86 -1.48
N MET A 70 0.52 -9.13 -1.62
CA MET A 70 -0.79 -9.62 -1.21
C MET A 70 -1.06 -10.99 -1.85
N ARG A 71 -1.42 -11.98 -1.03
CA ARG A 71 -1.79 -13.32 -1.51
C ARG A 71 -3.01 -13.19 -2.44
N ASP A 72 -2.94 -13.79 -3.64
CA ASP A 72 -3.95 -13.67 -4.70
C ASP A 72 -5.40 -13.78 -4.19
N ALA A 73 -6.25 -12.94 -4.77
CA ALA A 73 -7.59 -12.57 -4.32
C ALA A 73 -8.57 -13.75 -4.16
N ASN A 74 -8.50 -14.45 -3.03
CA ASN A 74 -9.71 -14.78 -2.28
C ASN A 74 -9.50 -14.86 -0.75
N PRO A 75 -8.98 -13.80 -0.10
CA PRO A 75 -8.80 -13.80 1.35
C PRO A 75 -10.10 -13.59 2.16
N PHE A 76 -11.27 -13.41 1.51
CA PHE A 76 -12.47 -12.90 2.19
C PHE A 76 -13.66 -13.88 2.29
N ARG A 77 -13.49 -15.18 2.00
CA ARG A 77 -14.59 -16.15 2.10
C ARG A 77 -15.13 -16.37 3.53
N ASN A 78 -14.47 -15.85 4.57
CA ASN A 78 -14.79 -16.11 5.97
C ASN A 78 -15.15 -14.87 6.80
N LEU A 79 -15.38 -13.69 6.20
CA LEU A 79 -15.96 -12.56 6.93
C LEU A 79 -17.45 -12.45 6.59
N GLU A 80 -18.29 -13.25 7.26
CA GLU A 80 -19.76 -13.11 7.26
C GLU A 80 -20.24 -11.82 7.98
N THR A 81 -19.41 -10.77 8.04
CA THR A 81 -19.71 -9.55 8.77
C THR A 81 -19.10 -8.33 8.09
N ALA A 82 -19.52 -8.03 6.86
CA ALA A 82 -19.34 -6.71 6.29
C ALA A 82 -20.53 -6.37 5.39
N GLN A 83 -21.40 -5.48 5.86
CA GLN A 83 -22.46 -4.84 5.06
C GLN A 83 -21.92 -3.86 3.98
N ASP A 84 -20.62 -3.88 3.66
CA ASP A 84 -19.94 -2.91 2.80
C ASP A 84 -19.05 -3.65 1.78
N PHE A 85 -19.67 -4.32 0.81
CA PHE A 85 -18.97 -4.95 -0.33
C PHE A 85 -18.13 -3.95 -1.15
N ASP A 86 -18.54 -2.67 -1.21
CA ASP A 86 -17.85 -1.62 -1.98
C ASP A 86 -16.41 -1.33 -1.52
N ASN A 87 -16.11 -1.54 -0.24
CA ASN A 87 -14.76 -1.28 0.30
C ASN A 87 -13.76 -2.39 -0.09
N GLN A 88 -14.25 -3.61 -0.36
CA GLN A 88 -13.42 -4.77 -0.67
C GLN A 88 -12.91 -4.76 -2.12
N GLU A 89 -13.62 -4.10 -3.05
CA GLU A 89 -13.17 -3.92 -4.44
C GLU A 89 -12.06 -2.88 -4.59
N PHE A 90 -11.88 -2.00 -3.59
CA PHE A 90 -10.84 -0.98 -3.66
C PHE A 90 -9.45 -1.60 -3.54
N PHE A 91 -9.18 -2.45 -2.55
CA PHE A 91 -7.84 -3.03 -2.32
C PHE A 91 -7.66 -4.33 -3.12
N ARG A 92 -7.33 -4.21 -4.41
CA ARG A 92 -7.09 -5.36 -5.32
C ARG A 92 -5.69 -5.94 -5.19
N SER A 93 -4.71 -5.08 -4.91
CA SER A 93 -3.35 -5.51 -4.61
C SER A 93 -2.70 -4.56 -3.62
N ILE A 94 -1.90 -5.13 -2.72
CA ILE A 94 -1.03 -4.38 -1.81
C ILE A 94 0.35 -5.03 -1.90
N GLU A 95 1.37 -4.20 -2.11
CA GLU A 95 2.76 -4.62 -2.14
C GLU A 95 3.57 -3.74 -1.19
N ILE A 96 4.52 -4.32 -0.45
CA ILE A 96 5.50 -3.57 0.34
C ILE A 96 6.88 -3.93 -0.17
N PHE A 97 7.64 -2.96 -0.68
CA PHE A 97 8.99 -3.15 -1.19
C PHE A 97 10.02 -2.72 -0.17
N ALA A 98 11.10 -3.51 -0.05
CA ALA A 98 12.30 -3.10 0.67
C ALA A 98 13.03 -1.96 -0.07
N PRO A 99 13.87 -1.20 0.64
CA PRO A 99 14.83 -0.29 0.03
C PRO A 99 15.65 -0.97 -1.07
N SER A 100 15.98 -0.19 -2.09
CA SER A 100 16.76 -0.60 -3.26
C SER A 100 17.73 0.52 -3.65
N LEU A 101 18.59 0.24 -4.65
CA LEU A 101 19.47 1.25 -5.23
C LEU A 101 18.74 2.45 -5.85
N TYR A 102 17.47 2.28 -6.25
CA TYR A 102 16.68 3.32 -6.90
C TYR A 102 15.73 4.04 -5.93
N ASN A 103 15.38 3.41 -4.81
CA ASN A 103 14.56 3.99 -3.76
C ASN A 103 15.10 3.56 -2.39
N CYS A 104 15.72 4.47 -1.66
CA CYS A 104 16.34 4.20 -0.37
C CYS A 104 15.32 3.95 0.75
N ASP A 105 14.03 4.18 0.50
CA ASP A 105 12.97 4.01 1.48
C ASP A 105 12.11 2.77 1.18
N PHE A 106 11.43 2.25 2.21
CA PHE A 106 10.34 1.30 2.02
C PHE A 106 9.25 1.95 1.17
N LEU A 107 8.62 1.16 0.30
CA LEU A 107 7.54 1.65 -0.56
C LEU A 107 6.32 0.76 -0.44
N ILE A 108 5.17 1.33 -0.11
CA ILE A 108 3.89 0.63 -0.20
C ILE A 108 3.22 1.01 -1.52
N ARG A 109 2.81 0.00 -2.29
CA ARG A 109 1.99 0.17 -3.48
C ARG A 109 0.61 -0.43 -3.27
N VAL A 110 -0.42 0.28 -3.74
CA VAL A 110 -1.80 -0.19 -3.72
C VAL A 110 -2.36 -0.11 -5.13
N ASN A 111 -2.92 -1.22 -5.61
CA ASN A 111 -3.52 -1.39 -6.94
C ASN A 111 -2.62 -1.07 -8.13
N GLY A 112 -1.31 -0.90 -7.91
CA GLY A 112 -0.37 -0.37 -8.90
C GLY A 112 -0.52 1.12 -9.22
N THR A 113 -1.53 1.81 -8.66
CA THR A 113 -1.87 3.22 -8.93
C THR A 113 -1.38 4.17 -7.84
N PHE A 114 -1.33 3.68 -6.60
CA PHE A 114 -0.88 4.44 -5.45
C PHE A 114 0.48 3.93 -5.01
N ALA A 115 1.42 4.83 -4.73
CA ALA A 115 2.76 4.49 -4.27
C ALA A 115 3.22 5.54 -3.26
N PHE A 116 3.52 5.13 -2.03
CA PHE A 116 3.92 6.03 -0.96
C PHE A 116 4.97 5.40 -0.04
N VAL A 117 5.80 6.25 0.56
CA VAL A 117 6.72 5.85 1.63
C VAL A 117 5.95 5.88 2.97
N PRO A 118 5.86 4.76 3.71
CA PRO A 118 5.20 4.73 5.00
C PRO A 118 6.06 5.43 6.06
N ILE A 119 5.43 6.31 6.82
CA ILE A 119 6.00 6.95 8.00
C ILE A 119 5.46 6.20 9.22
N PHE A 120 6.32 5.44 9.89
CA PHE A 120 5.98 4.71 11.10
C PHE A 120 6.03 5.58 12.34
N SER A 121 5.27 5.19 13.36
CA SER A 121 5.28 5.88 14.64
C SER A 121 6.65 5.78 15.32
N ALA A 122 7.08 6.88 15.95
CA ALA A 122 8.39 6.96 16.61
C ALA A 122 8.46 6.15 17.92
N ASP A 123 7.30 5.83 18.50
CA ASP A 123 7.17 5.01 19.71
C ASP A 123 7.41 3.51 19.46
N GLY A 124 7.63 3.11 18.20
CA GLY A 124 7.82 1.72 17.84
C GLY A 124 6.51 0.94 17.73
N ASP A 125 5.36 1.59 17.54
CA ASP A 125 4.14 0.94 17.07
C ASP A 125 4.28 0.63 15.56
N PRO A 126 3.89 -0.57 15.06
CA PRO A 126 3.89 -0.88 13.62
C PRO A 126 2.75 -0.19 12.84
N GLY A 127 2.08 0.78 13.44
CA GLY A 127 1.23 1.76 12.77
C GLY A 127 2.00 2.72 11.84
N PHE A 128 1.42 3.03 10.68
CA PHE A 128 1.99 3.94 9.69
C PHE A 128 0.99 4.95 9.12
N PHE A 129 1.54 6.05 8.61
CA PHE A 129 0.86 7.02 7.76
C PHE A 129 1.59 7.18 6.43
N GLY A 130 0.86 7.43 5.34
CA GLY A 130 1.45 7.74 4.05
C GLY A 130 0.55 8.66 3.23
N SER A 131 1.11 9.29 2.21
CA SER A 131 0.33 10.05 1.24
C SER A 131 0.93 9.94 -0.15
N CYS A 132 0.09 10.00 -1.18
CA CYS A 132 0.56 10.06 -2.56
C CYS A 132 -0.47 10.73 -3.47
N ILE A 133 -0.02 11.14 -4.65
CA ILE A 133 -0.91 11.52 -5.74
C ILE A 133 -1.15 10.28 -6.58
N GLU A 134 -2.41 10.05 -6.96
CA GLU A 134 -2.80 8.96 -7.85
C GLU A 134 -2.04 9.05 -9.19
N GLN A 135 -1.28 8.01 -9.51
CA GLN A 135 -0.55 7.91 -10.78
C GLN A 135 -1.49 7.41 -11.87
N PRO A 136 -1.65 8.14 -12.98
CA PRO A 136 -2.54 7.67 -14.03
C PRO A 136 -1.88 6.54 -14.82
N VAL A 137 -2.69 5.58 -15.27
CA VAL A 137 -2.24 4.50 -16.16
C VAL A 137 -1.87 5.05 -17.55
N GLU A 138 -2.45 6.18 -17.96
CA GLU A 138 -2.13 6.89 -19.21
C GLU A 138 -1.98 8.41 -18.99
N PRO A 139 -1.06 9.09 -19.70
CA PRO A 139 -0.91 10.53 -19.61
C PRO A 139 -2.11 11.25 -20.26
N SER A 140 -3.17 11.46 -19.50
CA SER A 140 -4.29 12.30 -19.92
C SER A 140 -3.94 13.79 -19.79
N SER A 141 -4.30 14.57 -20.80
CA SER A 141 -3.99 16.00 -20.97
C SER A 141 -4.77 16.93 -20.03
N SER A 142 -5.55 16.40 -19.09
CA SER A 142 -6.28 17.21 -18.13
C SER A 142 -5.38 17.62 -16.97
N HIS A 143 -5.01 18.90 -16.95
CA HIS A 143 -4.39 19.59 -15.81
C HIS A 143 -5.34 19.73 -14.60
N SER A 144 -6.14 18.70 -14.30
CA SER A 144 -6.85 18.66 -13.03
C SER A 144 -5.81 18.61 -11.91
N ARG A 145 -5.86 19.58 -10.99
CA ARG A 145 -5.02 19.57 -9.80
C ARG A 145 -5.37 18.31 -9.00
N ARG A 146 -4.53 17.28 -9.11
CA ARG A 146 -4.72 16.04 -8.37
C ARG A 146 -4.32 16.29 -6.92
N LEU A 147 -5.27 16.10 -6.02
CA LEU A 147 -5.04 16.23 -4.59
C LEU A 147 -4.51 14.90 -4.04
N PRO A 148 -3.70 14.94 -2.97
CA PRO A 148 -3.12 13.74 -2.40
C PRO A 148 -4.16 12.88 -1.70
N TRP A 149 -4.04 11.57 -1.89
CA TRP A 149 -4.65 10.55 -1.06
C TRP A 149 -3.84 10.37 0.21
N CYS A 150 -4.52 10.04 1.31
CA CYS A 150 -3.88 9.71 2.58
C CYS A 150 -4.14 8.24 2.94
N PHE A 151 -3.14 7.58 3.50
CA PHE A 151 -3.21 6.19 3.92
C PHE A 151 -2.81 6.09 5.39
N ARG A 152 -3.53 5.26 6.15
CA ARG A 152 -3.22 4.93 7.54
C ARG A 152 -3.35 3.44 7.71
N GLY A 153 -2.40 2.80 8.37
CA GLY A 153 -2.48 1.37 8.54
C GLY A 153 -1.62 0.86 9.66
N TYR A 154 -1.59 -0.46 9.76
CA TYR A 154 -0.91 -1.21 10.79
C TYR A 154 -0.41 -2.53 10.19
N VAL A 155 0.83 -2.89 10.47
CA VAL A 155 1.45 -4.15 10.04
C VAL A 155 1.56 -5.11 11.23
N SER A 156 1.25 -6.38 11.04
CA SER A 156 1.41 -7.42 12.05
C SER A 156 1.89 -8.73 11.46
N ILE A 157 2.17 -9.70 12.34
CA ILE A 157 2.42 -11.11 12.00
C ILE A 157 1.16 -11.89 12.35
#